data_AF-A0A5K7XH61-F1
#
_entry.id   AF-A0A5K7XH61-F1
#
_cell.length_a   1.000
_cell.length_b   1.000
_cell.length_c   1.000
_cell.angle_alpha   90.00
_cell.angle_beta   90.00
_cell.angle_gamma   90.00
#
_symmetry.space_group_name_H-M   'P 1'
#
loop_
_entity.id
_entity.type
_entity.pdbx_description
1 polymer ?
#
loop_
_entity_poly.entity_id
_entity_poly.type
_entity_poly.pdbx_seq_one_letter_code
_entity_poly.pdbx_strand_id
1 'polypeptide(L)'
;MNATYHSANPSNNSELSGEWLKAAPPYRRCLWYICLSFVGLACLGGWISSKVIGRPLDDVLVGVIFMLMISLSAALTLRWRLHVGADGITRRRVFWQDCWTWNDFASGRIRKSEGYAAVLIDPARPWWRRHLRIDYLSGPDCIAVLKLINAAYVLPPAAEVPDEIVIWSGWERWQFSPEGIRLKSRNKNWEYAWADVQWLNMQRADEKRLDFLHLCLELPDRKLKLAYATHQGGRTPTWRGATAEVIGMMLTMYIDPSRVEILIPGTRPRRLEEIRKEHEKLQERLRGSLLAYALIGLVLSAAIVWIGMTKGWVPALIMTLPYGSMVGGVAWSMRKRALAKLAQLKTWIDEMSDGDDRT
;
A
#
# COMPACT_ATOMS: atom_id res chain seq x y z
N MET A 1 -14.89 -37.37 -12.02
CA MET A 1 -15.56 -36.61 -13.10
C MET A 1 -14.85 -35.27 -13.21
N ASN A 2 -13.96 -35.11 -14.18
CA ASN A 2 -13.27 -33.84 -14.43
C ASN A 2 -14.20 -32.98 -15.29
N ALA A 3 -14.95 -32.08 -14.65
CA ALA A 3 -15.61 -31.01 -15.38
C ALA A 3 -14.52 -30.14 -16.01
N THR A 4 -14.31 -30.28 -17.31
CA THR A 4 -13.47 -29.40 -18.12
C THR A 4 -14.11 -28.02 -18.09
N TYR A 5 -13.73 -27.21 -17.09
CA TYR A 5 -14.09 -25.80 -17.02
C TYR A 5 -13.45 -25.10 -18.21
N HIS A 6 -14.22 -24.91 -19.28
CA HIS A 6 -13.95 -23.89 -20.29
C HIS A 6 -14.20 -22.51 -19.67
N SER A 7 -13.39 -22.12 -18.67
CA SER A 7 -13.40 -20.75 -18.18
C SER A 7 -12.88 -19.87 -19.31
N ALA A 8 -13.70 -18.92 -19.76
CA ALA A 8 -13.33 -17.93 -20.76
C ALA A 8 -11.97 -17.32 -20.40
N ASN A 9 -10.98 -17.50 -21.27
CA ASN A 9 -9.62 -17.02 -21.02
C ASN A 9 -9.63 -15.48 -20.95
N PRO A 10 -9.40 -14.87 -19.78
CA PRO A 10 -9.54 -13.43 -19.62
C PRO A 10 -8.52 -12.62 -20.44
N SER A 11 -7.46 -13.27 -20.93
CA SER A 11 -6.38 -12.58 -21.65
C SER A 11 -6.70 -12.20 -23.09
N ASN A 12 -7.61 -12.94 -23.77
CA ASN A 12 -7.78 -12.81 -25.22
C ASN A 12 -8.30 -11.44 -25.68
N ASN A 13 -8.85 -10.63 -24.77
CA ASN A 13 -9.36 -9.29 -25.06
C ASN A 13 -8.63 -8.18 -24.30
N SER A 14 -7.47 -8.47 -23.69
CA SER A 14 -6.73 -7.47 -22.93
C SER A 14 -5.65 -6.82 -23.78
N GLU A 15 -5.65 -5.49 -23.85
CA GLU A 15 -4.57 -4.67 -24.45
C GLU A 15 -3.19 -4.97 -23.82
N LEU A 16 -3.17 -5.59 -22.64
CA LEU A 16 -1.96 -6.00 -21.93
C LEU A 16 -1.38 -7.36 -22.39
N SER A 17 -2.08 -8.09 -23.24
CA SER A 17 -1.63 -9.42 -23.66
C SER A 17 -0.36 -9.33 -24.50
N GLY A 18 0.68 -10.06 -24.10
CA GLY A 18 1.94 -10.17 -24.85
C GLY A 18 3.03 -9.15 -24.47
N GLU A 19 2.72 -8.11 -23.68
CA GLU A 19 3.71 -7.11 -23.27
C GLU A 19 4.42 -7.47 -21.96
N TRP A 20 5.73 -7.18 -21.90
CA TRP A 20 6.51 -7.25 -20.66
C TRP A 20 6.39 -5.95 -19.88
N LEU A 21 5.52 -5.95 -18.88
CA LEU A 21 5.37 -4.88 -17.91
C LEU A 21 6.62 -4.76 -17.03
N LYS A 22 7.06 -3.53 -16.80
CA LYS A 22 8.23 -3.18 -15.99
C LYS A 22 7.78 -2.51 -14.70
N ALA A 23 8.65 -2.48 -13.69
CA ALA A 23 8.40 -1.68 -12.51
C ALA A 23 8.14 -0.20 -12.88
N ALA A 24 7.30 0.48 -12.10
CA ALA A 24 6.88 1.85 -12.36
C ALA A 24 8.10 2.77 -12.49
N PRO A 25 8.04 3.82 -13.33
CA PRO A 25 9.15 4.74 -13.53
C PRO A 25 9.72 5.34 -12.23
N PRO A 26 8.94 5.67 -11.17
CA PRO A 26 9.49 6.12 -9.90
C PRO A 26 10.39 5.08 -9.23
N TYR A 27 9.95 3.82 -9.13
CA TYR A 27 10.75 2.75 -8.52
C TYR A 27 12.04 2.48 -9.30
N ARG A 28 11.96 2.45 -10.63
CA ARG A 28 13.16 2.30 -11.48
C ARG A 28 14.16 3.42 -11.27
N ARG A 29 13.71 4.67 -11.18
CA ARG A 29 14.57 5.82 -10.89
C ARG A 29 15.22 5.71 -9.52
N CYS A 30 14.46 5.37 -8.48
CA CYS A 30 15.00 5.15 -7.14
C CYS A 30 16.09 4.06 -7.13
N LEU A 31 15.85 2.93 -7.81
CA LEU A 31 16.84 1.85 -7.93
C LEU A 31 18.09 2.30 -8.68
N TRP A 32 17.96 3.09 -9.75
CA TRP A 32 19.10 3.67 -10.45
C TRP A 32 19.89 4.64 -9.57
N TYR A 33 19.23 5.49 -8.79
CA TYR A 33 19.90 6.38 -7.84
C TYR A 33 20.67 5.57 -6.80
N ILE A 34 20.08 4.52 -6.23
CA ILE A 34 20.80 3.60 -5.33
C ILE A 34 22.02 3.01 -6.04
N CYS A 35 21.87 2.47 -7.25
CA CYS A 35 22.97 1.86 -7.99
C CYS A 35 24.15 2.85 -8.18
N LEU A 36 23.85 4.05 -8.68
CA LEU A 36 24.86 5.07 -8.97
C LEU A 36 25.48 5.64 -7.70
N SER A 37 24.69 5.92 -6.66
CA SER A 37 25.19 6.45 -5.39
C SER A 37 26.12 5.45 -4.70
N PHE A 38 25.76 4.16 -4.64
CA PHE A 38 26.61 3.17 -3.99
C PHE A 38 27.90 2.89 -4.79
N VAL A 39 27.86 2.95 -6.12
CA VAL A 39 29.09 2.89 -6.95
C VAL A 39 29.98 4.11 -6.68
N GLY A 40 29.41 5.31 -6.69
CA GLY A 40 30.16 6.54 -6.38
C GLY A 40 30.77 6.53 -4.98
N LEU A 41 30.01 6.07 -3.97
CA LEU A 41 30.49 5.92 -2.60
C LEU A 41 31.58 4.84 -2.48
N ALA A 42 31.47 3.74 -3.22
CA ALA A 42 32.52 2.72 -3.26
C ALA A 42 33.84 3.30 -3.81
N CYS A 43 33.77 4.02 -4.94
CA CYS A 43 34.94 4.66 -5.54
C CYS A 43 35.55 5.71 -4.62
N LEU A 44 34.74 6.63 -4.09
CA LEU A 44 35.20 7.71 -3.23
C LEU A 44 35.72 7.19 -1.89
N GLY A 45 34.97 6.32 -1.23
CA GLY A 45 35.36 5.70 0.04
C GLY A 45 36.61 4.85 -0.09
N GLY A 46 36.75 4.12 -1.19
CA GLY A 46 37.96 3.37 -1.52
C GLY A 46 39.18 4.27 -1.73
N TRP A 47 39.02 5.37 -2.47
CA TRP A 47 40.09 6.36 -2.68
C TRP A 47 40.51 7.03 -1.36
N ILE A 48 39.56 7.54 -0.56
CA ILE A 48 39.86 8.17 0.74
C ILE A 48 40.58 7.18 1.66
N SER A 49 40.05 5.96 1.79
CA SER A 49 40.61 4.98 2.72
C SER A 49 42.03 4.56 2.31
N SER A 50 42.28 4.37 1.01
CA SER A 50 43.59 3.94 0.50
C SER A 50 44.62 5.06 0.41
N LYS A 51 44.23 6.27 -0.03
CA LYS A 51 45.17 7.37 -0.32
C LYS A 51 45.27 8.42 0.76
N VAL A 52 44.19 8.68 1.50
CA VAL A 52 44.17 9.72 2.53
C VAL A 52 44.45 9.14 3.91
N ILE A 53 43.81 8.02 4.25
CA ILE A 53 43.95 7.38 5.57
C ILE A 53 45.11 6.38 5.60
N GLY A 54 45.44 5.78 4.45
CA GLY A 54 46.49 4.76 4.36
C GLY A 54 46.08 3.41 4.97
N ARG A 55 44.79 3.05 4.88
CA ARG A 55 44.30 1.73 5.29
C ARG A 55 44.89 0.63 4.40
N PRO A 56 45.13 -0.58 4.94
CA PRO A 56 45.60 -1.70 4.16
C PRO A 56 44.56 -2.10 3.10
N LEU A 57 45.03 -2.65 1.98
CA LEU A 57 44.21 -2.85 0.77
C LEU A 57 43.03 -3.81 1.01
N ASP A 58 43.25 -4.85 1.81
CA ASP A 58 42.24 -5.84 2.20
C ASP A 58 41.05 -5.21 2.93
N ASP A 59 41.29 -4.35 3.92
CA ASP A 59 40.24 -3.61 4.62
C ASP A 59 39.42 -2.73 3.65
N VAL A 60 40.11 -2.04 2.74
CA VAL A 60 39.47 -1.18 1.73
C VAL A 60 38.62 -2.01 0.77
N LEU A 61 39.14 -3.15 0.31
CA LEU A 61 38.44 -4.05 -0.60
C LEU A 61 37.15 -4.59 -0.01
N VAL A 62 37.14 -4.98 1.27
CA VAL A 62 35.92 -5.47 1.94
C VAL A 62 34.81 -4.40 1.91
N GLY A 63 35.13 -3.15 2.24
CA GLY A 63 34.17 -2.05 2.19
C GLY A 63 33.66 -1.74 0.78
N VAL A 64 34.55 -1.75 -0.21
CA VAL A 64 34.20 -1.54 -1.63
C VAL A 64 33.29 -2.67 -2.14
N ILE A 65 33.65 -3.93 -1.88
CA ILE A 65 32.86 -5.10 -2.30
C ILE A 65 31.47 -5.04 -1.68
N PHE A 66 31.36 -4.71 -0.40
CA PHE A 66 30.07 -4.58 0.27
C PHE A 66 29.16 -3.53 -0.40
N MET A 67 29.68 -2.34 -0.68
CA MET A 67 28.93 -1.27 -1.37
C MET A 67 28.52 -1.69 -2.79
N LEU A 68 29.41 -2.38 -3.52
CA LEU A 68 29.11 -2.90 -4.85
C LEU A 68 28.06 -4.00 -4.83
N MET A 69 28.04 -4.86 -3.80
CA MET A 69 27.00 -5.88 -3.61
C MET A 69 25.61 -5.25 -3.40
N ILE A 70 25.52 -4.14 -2.66
CA ILE A 70 24.27 -3.38 -2.52
C ILE A 70 23.84 -2.81 -3.88
N SER A 71 24.76 -2.19 -4.64
CA SER A 71 24.47 -1.68 -5.99
C SER A 71 24.00 -2.79 -6.93
N LEU A 72 24.68 -3.94 -6.93
CA LEU A 72 24.32 -5.11 -7.70
C LEU A 72 22.92 -5.61 -7.33
N SER A 73 22.58 -5.68 -6.05
CA SER A 73 21.24 -6.11 -5.60
C SER A 73 20.12 -5.19 -6.14
N ALA A 74 20.35 -3.88 -6.17
CA ALA A 74 19.43 -2.91 -6.76
C ALA A 74 19.32 -3.08 -8.29
N ALA A 75 20.44 -3.29 -8.97
CA ALA A 75 20.48 -3.56 -10.42
C ALA A 75 19.77 -4.87 -10.79
N LEU A 76 19.91 -5.91 -9.97
CA LEU A 76 19.19 -7.18 -10.12
C LEU A 76 17.67 -6.96 -9.99
N THR A 77 17.24 -6.05 -9.12
CA THR A 77 15.82 -5.68 -8.95
C THR A 77 15.28 -4.93 -10.18
N LEU A 78 16.09 -4.13 -10.87
CA LEU A 78 15.70 -3.47 -12.14
C LEU A 78 15.35 -4.46 -13.26
N ARG A 79 15.81 -5.71 -13.18
CA ARG A 79 15.45 -6.78 -14.12
C ARG A 79 14.10 -7.43 -13.84
N TRP A 80 13.40 -7.03 -12.78
CA TRP A 80 12.03 -7.48 -12.51
C TRP A 80 11.10 -7.10 -13.65
N ARG A 81 10.39 -8.08 -14.21
CA ARG A 81 9.36 -7.89 -15.23
C ARG A 81 8.19 -8.83 -14.99
N LEU A 82 7.00 -8.40 -15.42
CA LEU A 82 5.78 -9.18 -15.39
C LEU A 82 5.25 -9.32 -16.82
N HIS A 83 4.83 -10.50 -17.22
CA HIS A 83 4.18 -10.76 -18.50
C HIS A 83 2.82 -11.37 -18.21
N VAL A 84 1.77 -10.82 -18.81
CA VAL A 84 0.41 -11.38 -18.74
C VAL A 84 0.12 -12.06 -20.07
N GLY A 85 -0.11 -13.37 -20.03
CA GLY A 85 -0.33 -14.20 -21.21
C GLY A 85 -1.56 -15.07 -21.09
N ALA A 86 -1.76 -15.91 -22.12
CA ALA A 86 -2.89 -16.82 -22.20
C ALA A 86 -2.93 -17.86 -21.08
N ASP A 87 -1.77 -18.31 -20.59
CA ASP A 87 -1.70 -19.34 -19.56
C ASP A 87 -1.72 -18.78 -18.13
N GLY A 88 -1.49 -17.48 -17.96
CA GLY A 88 -1.37 -16.84 -16.66
C GLY A 88 -0.43 -15.64 -16.63
N ILE A 89 0.18 -15.43 -15.47
CA ILE A 89 1.09 -14.33 -15.18
C ILE A 89 2.50 -14.89 -14.97
N THR A 90 3.41 -14.55 -15.88
CA THR A 90 4.81 -14.93 -15.77
C THR A 90 5.62 -13.79 -15.19
N ARG A 91 6.24 -14.03 -14.04
CA ARG A 91 7.20 -13.11 -13.43
C ARG A 91 8.61 -13.51 -13.79
N ARG A 92 9.38 -12.58 -14.34
CA ARG A 92 10.82 -12.75 -14.62
C ARG A 92 11.65 -12.03 -13.55
N ARG A 93 12.52 -12.79 -12.90
CA ARG A 93 13.66 -12.33 -12.11
C ARG A 93 14.95 -12.66 -12.87
N VAL A 94 16.10 -12.22 -12.36
CA VAL A 94 17.37 -12.27 -13.10
C VAL A 94 17.72 -13.68 -13.59
N PHE A 95 17.56 -14.71 -12.75
CA PHE A 95 17.91 -16.09 -13.10
C PHE A 95 16.70 -17.05 -13.06
N TRP A 96 15.49 -16.52 -12.86
CA TRP A 96 14.31 -17.33 -12.53
C TRP A 96 13.08 -16.79 -13.24
N GLN A 97 12.30 -17.67 -13.84
CA GLN A 97 10.94 -17.39 -14.28
C GLN A 97 9.97 -18.18 -13.41
N ASP A 98 8.90 -17.52 -13.01
CA ASP A 98 7.87 -18.07 -12.14
C ASP A 98 6.51 -17.77 -12.77
N CYS A 99 5.80 -18.81 -13.20
CA CYS A 99 4.49 -18.70 -13.83
C CYS A 99 3.38 -18.96 -12.80
N TRP A 100 2.41 -18.06 -12.75
CA TRP A 100 1.18 -18.15 -11.96
C TRP A 100 0.03 -18.36 -12.93
N THR A 101 -0.45 -19.60 -13.02
CA THR A 101 -1.44 -19.97 -14.04
C THR A 101 -2.82 -19.44 -13.69
N TRP A 102 -3.69 -19.27 -14.68
CA TRP A 102 -5.10 -18.93 -14.40
C TRP A 102 -5.80 -19.98 -13.52
N ASN A 103 -5.44 -21.25 -13.68
CA ASN A 103 -5.92 -22.34 -12.83
C ASN A 103 -5.50 -22.18 -11.36
N ASP A 104 -4.33 -21.58 -11.09
CA ASP A 104 -3.92 -21.29 -9.71
C ASP A 104 -4.88 -20.29 -9.06
N PHE A 105 -5.27 -19.23 -9.78
CA PHE A 105 -6.24 -18.24 -9.31
C PHE A 105 -7.67 -18.82 -9.20
N ALA A 106 -8.04 -19.73 -10.09
CA ALA A 106 -9.33 -20.42 -10.05
C ALA A 106 -9.42 -21.49 -8.94
N SER A 107 -8.30 -21.94 -8.39
CA SER A 107 -8.29 -23.03 -7.40
C SER A 107 -8.81 -22.65 -6.01
N GLY A 108 -9.05 -21.37 -5.74
CA GLY A 108 -9.48 -20.89 -4.41
C GLY A 108 -8.39 -20.97 -3.32
N ARG A 109 -7.19 -21.47 -3.61
CA ARG A 109 -6.12 -21.58 -2.61
C ARG A 109 -5.31 -20.30 -2.43
N ILE A 110 -5.30 -19.44 -3.46
CA ILE A 110 -4.53 -18.19 -3.44
C ILE A 110 -5.21 -17.22 -2.48
N ARG A 111 -4.44 -16.69 -1.55
CA ARG A 111 -4.90 -15.65 -0.61
C ARG A 111 -4.38 -14.29 -1.05
N LYS A 112 -5.16 -13.25 -0.85
CA LYS A 112 -4.68 -11.87 -0.97
C LYS A 112 -4.06 -11.46 0.37
N SER A 113 -2.86 -10.91 0.34
CA SER A 113 -2.14 -10.51 1.55
C SER A 113 -2.91 -9.44 2.30
N GLU A 114 -3.16 -9.66 3.59
CA GLU A 114 -3.73 -8.68 4.50
C GLU A 114 -3.00 -7.33 4.39
N GLY A 115 -3.77 -6.24 4.34
CA GLY A 115 -3.24 -4.89 4.22
C GLY A 115 -2.66 -4.53 2.84
N TYR A 116 -2.29 -5.47 1.97
CA TYR A 116 -1.69 -5.17 0.66
C TYR A 116 -2.61 -5.56 -0.49
N ALA A 117 -3.15 -4.57 -1.21
CA ALA A 117 -4.07 -4.77 -2.33
C ALA A 117 -3.48 -5.62 -3.47
N ALA A 118 -2.18 -5.45 -3.70
CA ALA A 118 -1.46 -5.93 -4.89
C ALA A 118 -0.43 -7.02 -4.57
N VAL A 119 -0.66 -7.80 -3.50
CA VAL A 119 0.17 -8.93 -3.13
C VAL A 119 -0.69 -10.18 -2.96
N LEU A 120 -0.44 -11.20 -3.77
CA LEU A 120 -1.09 -12.51 -3.69
C LEU A 120 -0.12 -13.54 -3.11
N ILE A 121 -0.67 -14.53 -2.41
CA ILE A 121 0.06 -15.54 -1.65
C ILE A 121 -0.49 -16.91 -2.03
N ASP A 122 0.37 -17.80 -2.55
CA ASP A 122 0.03 -19.19 -2.82
C ASP A 122 0.76 -20.09 -1.79
N PRO A 123 0.06 -20.59 -0.75
CA PRO A 123 0.69 -21.37 0.31
C PRO A 123 1.33 -22.67 -0.20
N ALA A 124 0.82 -23.23 -1.31
CA ALA A 124 1.33 -24.45 -1.93
C ALA A 124 2.70 -24.28 -2.60
N ARG A 125 3.12 -23.02 -2.86
CA ARG A 125 4.44 -22.73 -3.44
C ARG A 125 5.52 -22.64 -2.35
N PRO A 126 6.80 -22.96 -2.69
CA PRO A 126 7.94 -22.73 -1.80
C PRO A 126 8.04 -21.29 -1.34
N TRP A 127 8.54 -21.06 -0.12
CA TRP A 127 8.53 -19.75 0.54
C TRP A 127 9.15 -18.61 -0.30
N TRP A 128 10.16 -18.89 -1.12
CA TRP A 128 10.82 -17.89 -1.99
C TRP A 128 10.01 -17.52 -3.26
N ARG A 129 9.00 -18.32 -3.63
CA ARG A 129 8.08 -18.09 -4.78
C ARG A 129 6.64 -17.82 -4.35
N ARG A 130 6.32 -18.02 -3.07
CA ARG A 130 4.98 -17.92 -2.47
C ARG A 130 4.25 -16.60 -2.73
N HIS A 131 4.97 -15.50 -2.94
CA HIS A 131 4.37 -14.17 -3.11
C HIS A 131 4.40 -13.71 -4.57
N LEU A 132 3.26 -13.29 -5.12
CA LEU A 132 3.15 -12.50 -6.34
C LEU A 132 2.88 -11.03 -5.97
N ARG A 133 3.90 -10.20 -6.13
CA ARG A 133 3.83 -8.75 -5.90
C ARG A 133 3.66 -8.03 -7.24
N ILE A 134 2.57 -7.30 -7.40
CA ILE A 134 2.27 -6.48 -8.58
C ILE A 134 2.19 -4.98 -8.24
N ASP A 135 2.40 -4.62 -6.98
CA ASP A 135 2.50 -3.25 -6.45
C ASP A 135 3.69 -2.45 -7.00
N TYR A 136 4.66 -3.13 -7.61
CA TYR A 136 5.74 -2.48 -8.35
C TYR A 136 5.31 -1.90 -9.69
N LEU A 137 4.15 -2.26 -10.23
CA LEU A 137 3.64 -1.73 -11.49
C LEU A 137 3.18 -0.27 -11.34
N SER A 138 2.97 0.41 -12.48
CA SER A 138 2.31 1.71 -12.46
C SER A 138 0.86 1.54 -11.99
N GLY A 139 0.22 2.61 -11.50
CA GLY A 139 -1.17 2.54 -11.02
C GLY A 139 -2.13 1.94 -12.05
N PRO A 140 -2.17 2.46 -13.29
CA PRO A 140 -3.00 1.90 -14.37
C PRO A 140 -2.70 0.42 -14.66
N ASP A 141 -1.42 0.06 -14.84
CA ASP A 141 -1.03 -1.32 -15.15
C ASP A 141 -1.40 -2.26 -13.99
N CYS A 142 -1.18 -1.85 -12.74
CA CYS A 142 -1.53 -2.61 -11.55
C CYS A 142 -3.04 -2.88 -11.49
N ILE A 143 -3.87 -1.86 -11.76
CA ILE A 143 -5.33 -1.98 -11.77
C ILE A 143 -5.77 -2.94 -12.88
N ALA A 144 -5.22 -2.81 -14.08
CA ALA A 144 -5.56 -3.64 -15.21
C ALA A 144 -5.14 -5.11 -14.99
N VAL A 145 -3.95 -5.37 -14.46
CA VAL A 145 -3.52 -6.72 -14.06
C VAL A 145 -4.39 -7.28 -12.94
N LEU A 146 -4.74 -6.49 -11.92
CA LEU A 146 -5.64 -6.91 -10.85
C LEU A 146 -7.03 -7.26 -11.38
N LYS A 147 -7.56 -6.50 -12.36
CA LYS A 147 -8.84 -6.79 -12.99
C LYS A 147 -8.82 -8.15 -13.69
N LEU A 148 -7.74 -8.48 -14.40
CA LEU A 148 -7.56 -9.79 -15.04
C LEU A 148 -7.43 -10.92 -14.02
N ILE A 149 -6.64 -10.74 -12.96
CA ILE A 149 -6.55 -11.70 -11.86
C ILE A 149 -7.93 -11.92 -11.25
N ASN A 150 -8.64 -10.83 -10.92
CA ASN A 150 -9.95 -10.89 -10.31
C ASN A 150 -10.98 -11.59 -11.21
N ALA A 151 -10.85 -11.55 -12.54
CA ALA A 151 -11.74 -12.28 -13.43
C ALA A 151 -11.61 -13.81 -13.25
N ALA A 152 -10.40 -14.33 -13.10
CA ALA A 152 -10.13 -15.76 -12.85
C ALA A 152 -10.16 -16.16 -11.36
N TYR A 153 -10.06 -15.19 -10.45
CA TYR A 153 -9.91 -15.43 -9.03
C TYR A 153 -11.20 -15.96 -8.40
N VAL A 154 -11.08 -17.13 -7.78
CA VAL A 154 -12.09 -17.72 -6.89
C VAL A 154 -11.71 -17.39 -5.46
N LEU A 155 -12.67 -16.87 -4.69
CA LEU A 155 -12.46 -16.53 -3.30
C LEU A 155 -12.14 -17.81 -2.51
N PRO A 156 -11.11 -17.81 -1.64
CA PRO A 156 -10.91 -18.93 -0.72
C PRO A 156 -12.17 -19.15 0.13
N PRO A 157 -12.40 -20.39 0.60
CA PRO A 157 -13.46 -20.63 1.57
C PRO A 157 -13.27 -19.68 2.75
N ALA A 158 -14.37 -19.05 3.15
CA ALA A 158 -14.34 -18.06 4.22
C ALA A 158 -13.82 -18.71 5.51
N ALA A 159 -13.06 -17.95 6.29
CA ALA A 159 -12.59 -18.44 7.58
C ALA A 159 -13.78 -18.78 8.49
N GLU A 160 -13.64 -19.83 9.29
CA GLU A 160 -14.60 -20.13 10.35
C GLU A 160 -14.64 -18.95 11.33
N VAL A 161 -15.83 -18.38 11.52
CA VAL A 161 -16.05 -17.26 12.44
C VAL A 161 -16.33 -17.87 13.82
N PRO A 162 -15.48 -17.63 14.83
CA PRO A 162 -15.75 -18.10 16.18
C PRO A 162 -16.90 -17.30 16.79
N ASP A 163 -17.63 -17.91 17.73
CA ASP A 163 -18.74 -17.26 18.43
C ASP A 163 -18.29 -16.01 19.19
N GLU A 164 -17.05 -15.99 19.68
CA GLU A 164 -16.46 -14.86 20.37
C GLU A 164 -15.12 -14.46 19.74
N ILE A 165 -14.94 -13.16 19.50
CA ILE A 165 -13.67 -12.58 19.09
C ILE A 165 -13.21 -11.56 20.12
N VAL A 166 -11.97 -11.72 20.57
CA VAL A 166 -11.29 -10.73 21.41
C VAL A 166 -10.14 -10.10 20.63
N ILE A 167 -10.13 -8.77 20.54
CA ILE A 167 -9.04 -7.99 19.96
C ILE A 167 -8.53 -6.92 20.92
N TRP A 168 -7.31 -6.49 20.70
CA TRP A 168 -6.67 -5.41 21.43
C TRP A 168 -6.33 -4.27 20.48
N SER A 169 -6.88 -3.08 20.74
CA SER A 169 -6.60 -1.86 19.98
C SER A 169 -5.92 -0.85 20.92
N GLY A 170 -4.62 -0.66 20.76
CA GLY A 170 -3.81 0.09 21.74
C GLY A 170 -3.88 -0.54 23.14
N TRP A 171 -4.49 0.15 24.09
CA TRP A 171 -4.67 -0.30 25.48
C TRP A 171 -6.08 -0.82 25.77
N GLU A 172 -6.96 -0.81 24.78
CA GLU A 172 -8.35 -1.22 24.93
C GLU A 172 -8.54 -2.65 24.45
N ARG A 173 -9.27 -3.44 25.24
CA ARG A 173 -9.71 -4.79 24.87
C ARG A 173 -11.13 -4.70 24.37
N TRP A 174 -11.38 -5.16 23.15
CA TRP A 174 -12.70 -5.24 22.55
C TRP A 174 -13.08 -6.71 22.39
N GLN A 175 -14.28 -7.05 22.83
CA GLN A 175 -14.86 -8.38 22.75
C GLN A 175 -16.16 -8.27 21.97
N PHE A 176 -16.27 -9.06 20.91
CA PHE A 176 -17.47 -9.22 20.11
C PHE A 176 -18.02 -10.61 20.40
N SER A 177 -19.29 -10.73 20.72
CA SER A 177 -19.98 -11.99 21.00
C SER A 177 -21.44 -11.91 20.55
N PRO A 178 -22.21 -13.01 20.54
CA PRO A 178 -23.61 -12.96 20.12
C PRO A 178 -24.46 -12.02 20.99
N GLU A 179 -24.08 -11.84 22.25
CA GLU A 179 -24.76 -10.96 23.19
C GLU A 179 -24.51 -9.46 22.92
N GLY A 180 -23.46 -9.11 22.18
CA GLY A 180 -23.14 -7.72 21.87
C GLY A 180 -21.65 -7.42 21.84
N ILE A 181 -21.31 -6.18 22.21
CA ILE A 181 -19.96 -5.64 22.17
C ILE A 181 -19.56 -5.22 23.58
N ARG A 182 -18.47 -5.79 24.10
CA ARG A 182 -17.87 -5.37 25.36
C ARG A 182 -16.52 -4.70 25.13
N LEU A 183 -16.37 -3.48 25.64
CA LEU A 183 -15.13 -2.72 25.58
C LEU A 183 -14.59 -2.53 26.98
N LYS A 184 -13.31 -2.83 27.19
CA LYS A 184 -12.62 -2.64 28.46
C LYS A 184 -11.37 -1.79 28.26
N SER A 185 -11.28 -0.68 28.99
CA SER A 185 -10.14 0.23 28.99
C SER A 185 -9.82 0.66 30.41
N ARG A 186 -8.65 0.27 30.95
CA ARG A 186 -8.16 0.52 32.32
C ARG A 186 -9.23 0.42 33.42
N ASN A 187 -10.02 1.48 33.65
CA ASN A 187 -11.04 1.59 34.71
C ASN A 187 -12.47 1.75 34.19
N LYS A 188 -12.70 1.59 32.88
CA LYS A 188 -14.00 1.77 32.26
C LYS A 188 -14.36 0.52 31.47
N ASN A 189 -15.57 0.07 31.68
CA ASN A 189 -16.21 -0.99 30.92
C ASN A 189 -17.41 -0.40 30.22
N TRP A 190 -17.63 -0.80 28.98
CA TRP A 190 -18.79 -0.44 28.21
C TRP A 190 -19.36 -1.68 27.55
N GLU A 191 -20.67 -1.76 27.53
CA GLU A 191 -21.40 -2.86 26.93
C GLU A 191 -22.44 -2.24 26.00
N TYR A 192 -22.52 -2.78 24.78
CA TYR A 192 -23.45 -2.33 23.75
C TYR A 192 -24.18 -3.56 23.20
N ALA A 193 -25.49 -3.44 23.02
CA ALA A 193 -26.22 -4.38 22.20
C ALA A 193 -25.89 -4.15 20.72
N TRP A 194 -26.06 -5.17 19.88
CA TRP A 194 -25.92 -5.01 18.43
C TRP A 194 -26.88 -3.95 17.85
N ALA A 195 -28.04 -3.77 18.48
CA ALA A 195 -29.01 -2.73 18.13
C ALA A 195 -28.49 -1.30 18.36
N ASP A 196 -27.50 -1.10 19.23
CA ASP A 196 -26.90 0.21 19.53
C ASP A 196 -25.91 0.66 18.45
N VAL A 197 -25.46 -0.26 17.58
CA VAL A 197 -24.55 0.07 16.49
C VAL A 197 -25.24 1.01 15.51
N GLN A 198 -24.74 2.24 15.41
CA GLN A 198 -25.31 3.26 14.54
C GLN A 198 -24.90 3.03 13.08
N TRP A 199 -23.62 2.75 12.85
CA TRP A 199 -23.07 2.57 11.50
C TRP A 199 -21.80 1.71 11.52
N LEU A 200 -21.63 0.86 10.53
CA LEU A 200 -20.39 0.15 10.24
C LEU A 200 -19.89 0.57 8.87
N ASN A 201 -18.76 1.27 8.81
CA ASN A 201 -18.07 1.57 7.56
C ASN A 201 -16.82 0.71 7.44
N MET A 202 -16.75 -0.10 6.39
CA MET A 202 -15.58 -0.90 6.05
C MET A 202 -15.03 -0.51 4.69
N GLN A 203 -13.74 -0.20 4.62
CA GLN A 203 -13.04 0.00 3.36
C GLN A 203 -12.29 -1.27 2.98
N ARG A 204 -12.60 -1.88 1.84
CA ARG A 204 -11.89 -3.06 1.31
C ARG A 204 -10.93 -2.66 0.20
N ALA A 205 -9.86 -3.42 -0.02
CA ALA A 205 -8.90 -3.09 -1.09
C ALA A 205 -9.47 -3.37 -2.49
N ASP A 206 -10.34 -4.38 -2.60
CA ASP A 206 -11.04 -4.76 -3.81
C ASP A 206 -12.35 -5.49 -3.46
N GLU A 207 -13.21 -5.70 -4.46
CA GLU A 207 -14.53 -6.33 -4.30
C GLU A 207 -14.46 -7.80 -3.90
N LYS A 208 -13.46 -8.54 -4.40
CA LYS A 208 -13.25 -9.97 -4.14
C LYS A 208 -12.38 -10.21 -2.90
N ARG A 209 -12.50 -9.35 -1.88
CA ARG A 209 -11.85 -9.49 -0.58
C ARG A 209 -12.89 -9.52 0.53
N LEU A 210 -12.59 -10.32 1.55
CA LEU A 210 -13.37 -10.36 2.79
C LEU A 210 -12.76 -9.47 3.87
N ASP A 211 -11.44 -9.24 3.83
CA ASP A 211 -10.73 -8.39 4.77
C ASP A 211 -10.89 -6.89 4.45
N PHE A 212 -10.88 -6.08 5.51
CA PHE A 212 -10.90 -4.62 5.41
C PHE A 212 -9.50 -4.01 5.53
N LEU A 213 -9.25 -2.89 4.86
CA LEU A 213 -8.11 -2.00 5.06
C LEU A 213 -8.36 -0.99 6.20
N HIS A 214 -9.60 -0.52 6.28
CA HIS A 214 -10.07 0.39 7.32
C HIS A 214 -11.46 -0.05 7.77
N LEU A 215 -11.72 0.03 9.07
CA LEU A 215 -13.01 -0.23 9.65
C LEU A 215 -13.30 0.86 10.68
N CYS A 216 -14.49 1.43 10.61
CA CYS A 216 -15.01 2.40 11.55
C CYS A 216 -16.38 1.93 12.01
N LEU A 217 -16.50 1.59 13.29
CA LEU A 217 -17.75 1.23 13.94
C LEU A 217 -18.22 2.42 14.77
N GLU A 218 -19.37 2.99 14.43
CA GLU A 218 -19.99 4.10 15.14
C GLU A 218 -20.99 3.56 16.17
N LEU A 219 -20.76 3.92 17.43
CA LEU A 219 -21.57 3.61 18.60
C LEU A 219 -22.14 4.92 19.16
N PRO A 220 -23.15 4.87 20.05
CA PRO A 220 -23.86 6.09 20.49
C PRO A 220 -22.97 7.17 21.11
N ASP A 221 -21.90 6.77 21.80
CA ASP A 221 -20.99 7.66 22.52
C ASP A 221 -19.55 7.63 21.97
N ARG A 222 -19.24 6.83 20.94
CA ARG A 222 -17.87 6.66 20.43
C ARG A 222 -17.76 6.11 19.02
N LYS A 223 -16.54 6.22 18.48
CA LYS A 223 -16.16 5.62 17.20
C LYS A 223 -14.96 4.71 17.38
N LEU A 224 -15.14 3.42 17.11
CA LEU A 224 -14.07 2.44 17.14
C LEU A 224 -13.42 2.38 15.75
N LYS A 225 -12.10 2.52 15.69
CA LYS A 225 -11.36 2.53 14.42
C LYS A 225 -10.30 1.46 14.39
N LEU A 226 -10.35 0.62 13.36
CA LEU A 226 -9.30 -0.32 13.02
C LEU A 226 -8.75 0.04 11.63
N ALA A 227 -7.45 0.05 11.50
CA ALA A 227 -6.78 0.37 10.24
C ALA A 227 -5.43 -0.33 10.16
N TYR A 228 -4.96 -0.57 8.94
CA TYR A 228 -3.54 -0.85 8.72
C TYR A 228 -2.76 0.47 8.75
N ALA A 229 -1.92 0.64 9.78
CA ALA A 229 -0.96 1.73 9.84
C ALA A 229 0.16 1.49 8.84
N THR A 230 0.51 2.52 8.05
CA THR A 230 1.66 2.43 7.14
C THR A 230 2.90 2.95 7.86
N HIS A 231 3.85 2.07 8.17
CA HIS A 231 5.13 2.42 8.80
C HIS A 231 6.28 1.82 7.99
N GLN A 232 7.21 2.64 7.50
CA GLN A 232 8.39 2.21 6.71
C GLN A 232 8.05 1.31 5.49
N GLY A 233 6.91 1.54 4.84
CA GLY A 233 6.44 0.70 3.72
C GLY A 233 5.83 -0.65 4.16
N GLY A 234 5.94 -0.99 5.45
CA GLY A 234 5.15 -1.99 6.14
C GLY A 234 3.72 -1.51 6.37
N ARG A 235 2.75 -2.42 6.29
CA ARG A 235 1.38 -2.21 6.79
C ARG A 235 1.18 -3.11 7.99
N THR A 236 1.05 -2.52 9.16
CA THR A 236 0.79 -3.24 10.42
C THR A 236 -0.62 -2.92 10.90
N PRO A 237 -1.39 -3.93 11.34
CA PRO A 237 -2.69 -3.66 11.93
C PRO A 237 -2.52 -2.81 13.19
N THR A 238 -3.45 -1.88 13.42
CA THR A 238 -3.55 -1.09 14.67
C THR A 238 -4.10 -1.92 15.84
N TRP A 239 -4.43 -3.19 15.60
CA TRP A 239 -4.92 -4.13 16.57
C TRP A 239 -4.11 -5.42 16.62
N ARG A 240 -4.37 -6.24 17.64
CA ARG A 240 -3.87 -7.62 17.80
C ARG A 240 -5.06 -8.54 18.08
N GLY A 241 -4.93 -9.83 17.73
CA GLY A 241 -5.98 -10.83 17.91
C GLY A 241 -6.44 -11.41 16.57
N ALA A 242 -7.75 -11.46 16.35
CA ALA A 242 -8.34 -11.95 15.10
C ALA A 242 -7.89 -11.15 13.87
N THR A 243 -7.94 -11.82 12.71
CA THR A 243 -7.61 -11.21 11.41
C THR A 243 -8.70 -10.23 10.97
N ALA A 244 -8.36 -9.32 10.05
CA ALA A 244 -9.33 -8.37 9.50
C ALA A 244 -10.53 -9.06 8.83
N GLU A 245 -10.31 -10.22 8.20
CA GLU A 245 -11.37 -11.03 7.59
C GLU A 245 -12.37 -11.50 8.65
N VAL A 246 -11.90 -12.16 9.72
CA VAL A 246 -12.76 -12.74 10.75
C VAL A 246 -13.53 -11.65 11.50
N ILE A 247 -12.87 -10.53 11.83
CA ILE A 247 -13.54 -9.37 12.46
C ILE A 247 -14.62 -8.81 11.54
N GLY A 248 -14.29 -8.59 10.25
CA GLY A 248 -15.23 -8.05 9.27
C GLY A 248 -16.46 -8.95 9.11
N MET A 249 -16.25 -10.27 8.99
CA MET A 249 -17.31 -11.26 8.87
C MET A 249 -18.22 -11.27 10.10
N MET A 250 -17.65 -11.33 11.31
CA MET A 250 -18.43 -11.33 12.55
C MET A 250 -19.30 -10.08 12.67
N LEU A 251 -18.74 -8.90 12.38
CA LEU A 251 -19.49 -7.65 12.44
C LEU A 251 -20.63 -7.62 11.42
N THR A 252 -20.41 -8.09 10.19
CA THR A 252 -21.48 -8.18 9.18
C THR A 252 -22.54 -9.23 9.49
N MET A 253 -22.24 -10.19 10.36
CA MET A 253 -23.18 -11.23 10.75
C MET A 253 -24.24 -10.72 11.73
N TYR A 254 -23.84 -9.84 12.67
CA TYR A 254 -24.72 -9.36 13.74
C TYR A 254 -25.29 -7.95 13.52
N ILE A 255 -24.66 -7.12 12.70
CA ILE A 255 -25.12 -5.75 12.43
C ILE A 255 -26.14 -5.77 11.30
N ASP A 256 -27.24 -5.03 11.49
CA ASP A 256 -28.27 -4.85 10.46
C ASP A 256 -27.65 -4.40 9.12
N PRO A 257 -27.89 -5.10 7.99
CA PRO A 257 -27.31 -4.78 6.69
C PRO A 257 -27.56 -3.34 6.22
N SER A 258 -28.65 -2.70 6.65
CA SER A 258 -28.96 -1.29 6.34
C SER A 258 -27.98 -0.30 6.98
N ARG A 259 -27.23 -0.74 8.00
CA ARG A 259 -26.21 0.05 8.73
C ARG A 259 -24.78 -0.30 8.32
N VAL A 260 -24.62 -1.20 7.34
CA VAL A 260 -23.31 -1.65 6.87
C VAL A 260 -23.00 -1.01 5.52
N GLU A 261 -21.86 -0.32 5.48
CA GLU A 261 -21.34 0.32 4.28
C GLU A 261 -19.96 -0.25 3.94
N ILE A 262 -19.82 -0.76 2.72
CA ILE A 262 -18.56 -1.31 2.22
C ILE A 262 -18.04 -0.44 1.09
N LEU A 263 -16.95 0.26 1.33
CA LEU A 263 -16.27 1.16 0.40
C LEU A 263 -15.10 0.46 -0.28
N ILE A 264 -14.99 0.59 -1.60
CA ILE A 264 -13.84 0.08 -2.36
C ILE A 264 -13.12 1.29 -2.98
N PRO A 265 -11.84 1.57 -2.66
CA PRO A 265 -11.11 2.68 -3.24
C PRO A 265 -11.11 2.61 -4.76
N GLY A 266 -11.44 3.71 -5.41
CA GLY A 266 -11.44 3.81 -6.88
C GLY A 266 -12.73 3.35 -7.54
N THR A 267 -13.67 2.73 -6.81
CA THR A 267 -15.06 2.69 -7.27
C THR A 267 -15.70 4.04 -7.02
N ARG A 268 -16.52 4.51 -7.96
CA ARG A 268 -17.31 5.73 -7.81
C ARG A 268 -18.15 5.62 -6.53
N PRO A 269 -18.06 6.56 -5.58
CA PRO A 269 -18.93 6.57 -4.40
C PRO A 269 -20.40 6.59 -4.83
N ARG A 270 -21.30 6.10 -3.98
CA ARG A 270 -22.73 6.04 -4.33
C ARG A 270 -23.45 7.36 -4.06
N ARG A 271 -22.92 8.18 -3.15
CA ARG A 271 -23.56 9.42 -2.71
C ARG A 271 -22.69 10.63 -3.03
N LEU A 272 -23.31 11.68 -3.57
CA LEU A 272 -22.65 12.94 -3.89
C LEU A 272 -22.01 13.61 -2.66
N GLU A 273 -22.68 13.52 -1.50
CA GLU A 273 -22.21 14.10 -0.25
C GLU A 273 -20.88 13.49 0.22
N GLU A 274 -20.66 12.19 0.00
CA GLU A 274 -19.41 11.50 0.31
C GLU A 274 -18.25 12.06 -0.53
N ILE A 275 -18.49 12.29 -1.82
CA ILE A 275 -17.47 12.84 -2.73
C ILE A 275 -17.11 14.27 -2.32
N ARG A 276 -18.11 15.11 -2.02
CA ARG A 276 -17.89 16.48 -1.54
C ARG A 276 -17.06 16.50 -0.26
N LYS A 277 -17.42 15.66 0.72
CA LYS A 277 -16.70 15.52 1.99
C LYS A 277 -15.27 14.99 1.80
N GLU A 278 -15.05 14.07 0.87
CA GLU A 278 -13.70 13.59 0.54
C GLU A 278 -12.87 14.68 -0.16
N HIS A 279 -13.47 15.44 -1.07
CA HIS A 279 -12.85 16.57 -1.76
C HIS A 279 -12.39 17.64 -0.76
N GLU A 280 -13.28 18.08 0.15
CA GLU A 280 -12.97 19.05 1.20
C GLU A 280 -11.83 18.57 2.12
N LYS A 281 -11.93 17.34 2.65
CA LYS A 281 -10.89 16.76 3.50
C LYS A 281 -9.53 16.68 2.80
N LEU A 282 -9.52 16.32 1.51
CA LEU A 282 -8.28 16.25 0.75
C LEU A 282 -7.69 17.64 0.49
N GLN A 283 -8.53 18.64 0.24
CA GLN A 283 -8.14 20.03 0.08
C GLN A 283 -7.55 20.62 1.37
N GLU A 284 -8.17 20.35 2.53
CA GLU A 284 -7.66 20.73 3.84
C GLU A 284 -6.31 20.06 4.14
N ARG A 285 -6.19 18.75 3.91
CA ARG A 285 -4.92 18.01 4.07
C ARG A 285 -3.83 18.58 3.17
N LEU A 286 -4.17 18.92 1.93
CA LEU A 286 -3.22 19.53 1.00
C LEU A 286 -2.73 20.87 1.53
N ARG A 287 -3.64 21.76 1.98
CA ARG A 287 -3.27 23.06 2.60
C ARG A 287 -2.38 22.88 3.82
N GLY A 288 -2.75 21.99 4.75
CA GLY A 288 -1.95 21.69 5.93
C GLY A 288 -0.56 21.14 5.59
N SER A 289 -0.47 20.24 4.61
CA SER A 289 0.82 19.69 4.17
C SER A 289 1.71 20.74 3.51
N LEU A 290 1.14 21.65 2.70
CA LEU A 290 1.89 22.74 2.07
C LEU A 290 2.46 23.70 3.11
N LEU A 291 1.68 24.04 4.14
CA LEU A 291 2.15 24.86 5.26
C LEU A 291 3.29 24.18 6.02
N ALA A 292 3.16 22.89 6.31
CA ALA A 292 4.23 22.12 6.96
C ALA A 292 5.52 22.10 6.12
N TYR A 293 5.42 21.90 4.80
CA TYR A 293 6.59 21.94 3.92
C TYR A 293 7.21 23.33 3.79
N ALA A 294 6.40 24.39 3.83
CA ALA A 294 6.91 25.76 3.86
C ALA A 294 7.72 26.03 5.14
N LEU A 295 7.24 25.57 6.30
CA LEU A 295 7.97 25.66 7.57
C LEU A 295 9.27 24.87 7.55
N ILE A 296 9.26 23.62 7.05
CA ILE A 296 10.47 22.81 6.90
C ILE A 296 11.47 23.50 5.95
N GLY A 297 10.98 24.07 4.85
CA GLY A 297 11.80 24.84 3.91
C GLY A 297 12.47 26.04 4.58
N LEU A 298 11.74 26.78 5.42
CA LEU A 298 12.26 27.92 6.18
C LEU A 298 13.35 27.47 7.16
N VAL A 299 13.12 26.39 7.92
CA VAL A 299 14.11 25.83 8.86
C VAL A 299 15.37 25.36 8.13
N LEU A 300 15.23 24.65 7.01
CA LEU A 300 16.36 24.22 6.18
C LEU A 300 17.15 25.43 5.65
N SER A 301 16.45 26.49 5.25
CA SER A 301 17.10 27.72 4.76
C SER A 301 17.89 28.42 5.86
N ALA A 302 17.32 28.52 7.07
CA ALA A 302 18.02 29.05 8.24
C ALA A 302 19.27 28.21 8.59
N ALA A 303 19.17 26.88 8.51
CA ALA A 303 20.31 25.98 8.73
C ALA A 303 21.42 26.16 7.67
N ILE A 304 21.05 26.34 6.40
CA ILE A 304 22.00 26.65 5.31
C ILE A 304 22.77 27.92 5.61
N VAL A 305 22.06 29.00 5.97
CA VAL A 305 22.66 30.30 6.30
C VAL A 305 23.59 30.16 7.49
N TRP A 306 23.16 29.49 8.56
CA TRP A 306 23.96 29.27 9.76
C TRP A 306 25.26 28.51 9.48
N ILE A 307 25.18 27.39 8.76
CA ILE A 307 26.37 26.60 8.39
C ILE A 307 27.26 27.41 7.43
N GLY A 308 26.65 28.17 6.51
CA GLY A 308 27.36 29.05 5.59
C GLY A 308 28.20 30.09 6.32
N MET A 309 27.65 30.70 7.36
CA MET A 309 28.34 31.69 8.19
C MET A 309 29.43 31.08 9.09
N THR A 310 29.25 29.85 9.57
CA THR A 310 30.16 29.24 10.57
C THR A 310 31.25 28.36 9.97
N LYS A 311 30.97 27.66 8.86
CA LYS A 311 31.85 26.67 8.23
C LYS A 311 32.12 26.95 6.76
N GLY A 312 31.58 28.03 6.22
CA GLY A 312 31.65 28.39 4.81
C GLY A 312 30.51 27.79 3.98
N TRP A 313 30.25 28.42 2.84
CA TRP A 313 29.12 28.06 1.96
C TRP A 313 29.24 26.69 1.29
N VAL A 314 30.45 26.22 1.03
CA VAL A 314 30.67 24.92 0.37
C VAL A 314 30.23 23.74 1.26
N PRO A 315 30.68 23.61 2.52
CA PRO A 315 30.15 22.60 3.44
C PRO A 315 28.65 22.73 3.70
N ALA A 316 28.13 23.97 3.76
CA ALA A 316 26.71 24.22 3.94
C ALA A 316 25.88 23.61 2.80
N LEU A 317 26.26 23.86 1.55
CA LEU A 317 25.58 23.30 0.38
C LEU A 317 25.72 21.77 0.33
N ILE A 318 26.92 21.23 0.55
CA ILE A 318 27.15 19.77 0.52
C ILE A 318 26.26 19.06 1.56
N MET A 319 26.16 19.60 2.77
CA MET A 319 25.38 18.97 3.84
C MET A 319 23.87 19.10 3.64
N THR A 320 23.38 20.19 3.04
CA THR A 320 21.95 20.53 3.05
C THR A 320 21.22 20.22 1.74
N LEU A 321 21.92 20.24 0.60
CA LEU A 321 21.33 20.04 -0.72
C LEU A 321 20.67 18.64 -0.89
N PRO A 322 21.22 17.54 -0.34
CA PRO A 322 20.52 16.25 -0.33
C PRO A 322 19.18 16.29 0.42
N TYR A 323 19.13 16.99 1.57
CA TYR A 323 17.90 17.10 2.35
C TYR A 323 16.89 18.05 1.68
N GLY A 324 17.34 19.17 1.14
CA GLY A 324 16.48 20.11 0.41
C GLY A 324 15.85 19.47 -0.82
N SER A 325 16.63 18.73 -1.61
CA SER A 325 16.12 17.98 -2.77
C SER A 325 15.17 16.85 -2.37
N MET A 326 15.44 16.13 -1.27
CA MET A 326 14.53 15.11 -0.74
C MET A 326 13.20 15.72 -0.31
N VAL A 327 13.22 16.76 0.52
CA VAL A 327 12.00 17.43 1.01
C VAL A 327 11.21 18.03 -0.15
N GLY A 328 11.85 18.74 -1.07
CA GLY A 328 11.21 19.31 -2.25
C GLY A 328 10.60 18.24 -3.16
N GLY A 329 11.31 17.13 -3.38
CA GLY A 329 10.82 16.00 -4.16
C GLY A 329 9.61 15.31 -3.54
N VAL A 330 9.61 15.10 -2.23
CA VAL A 330 8.48 14.53 -1.49
C VAL A 330 7.27 15.47 -1.54
N ALA A 331 7.47 16.77 -1.28
CA ALA A 331 6.41 17.78 -1.33
C ALA A 331 5.77 17.86 -2.73
N TRP A 332 6.58 17.91 -3.79
CA TRP A 332 6.10 17.92 -5.17
C TRP A 332 5.31 16.66 -5.52
N SER A 333 5.82 15.48 -5.15
CA SER A 333 5.17 14.19 -5.39
C SER A 333 3.83 14.07 -4.66
N MET A 334 3.74 14.54 -3.42
CA MET A 334 2.48 14.56 -2.67
C MET A 334 1.48 15.54 -3.26
N ARG A 335 1.90 16.77 -3.59
CA ARG A 335 1.05 17.78 -4.22
C ARG A 335 0.49 17.27 -5.55
N LYS A 336 1.32 16.69 -6.40
CA LYS A 336 0.89 16.15 -7.70
C LYS A 336 -0.18 15.06 -7.54
N ARG A 337 0.00 14.13 -6.58
CA ARG A 337 -0.98 13.07 -6.29
C ARG A 337 -2.29 13.62 -5.73
N ALA A 338 -2.22 14.58 -4.81
CA ALA A 338 -3.40 15.22 -4.24
C ALA A 338 -4.21 15.98 -5.30
N LEU A 339 -3.53 16.75 -6.16
CA LEU A 339 -4.19 17.49 -7.24
C LEU A 339 -4.86 16.56 -8.27
N ALA A 340 -4.19 15.47 -8.66
CA ALA A 340 -4.78 14.48 -9.57
C ALA A 340 -6.06 13.87 -8.97
N LYS A 341 -6.06 13.56 -7.67
CA LYS A 341 -7.23 13.02 -6.98
C LYS A 341 -8.34 14.07 -6.79
N LEU A 342 -8.00 15.32 -6.50
CA LEU A 342 -8.99 16.41 -6.44
C LEU A 342 -9.68 16.63 -7.79
N ALA A 343 -8.91 16.59 -8.89
CA ALA A 343 -9.48 16.69 -10.24
C ALA A 343 -10.47 15.54 -10.52
N GLN A 344 -10.10 14.31 -10.16
CA GLN A 344 -10.98 13.14 -10.29
C GLN A 344 -12.27 13.28 -9.47
N LEU A 345 -12.16 13.69 -8.20
CA LEU A 345 -13.32 13.90 -7.33
C LEU A 345 -14.24 14.99 -7.89
N LYS A 346 -13.67 16.08 -8.43
CA LYS A 346 -14.44 17.15 -9.07
C LYS A 346 -15.23 16.62 -10.26
N THR A 347 -14.61 15.85 -11.15
CA THR A 347 -15.32 15.23 -12.28
C THR A 347 -16.51 14.39 -11.82
N TRP A 348 -16.36 13.61 -10.74
CA TRP A 348 -17.47 12.82 -10.20
C TRP A 348 -18.58 13.67 -9.56
N ILE A 349 -18.24 14.80 -8.95
CA ILE A 349 -19.24 15.76 -8.43
C ILE A 349 -20.06 16.30 -9.58
N ASP A 350 -19.40 16.80 -10.63
CA ASP A 350 -20.04 17.42 -11.80
C ASP A 350 -20.97 16.39 -12.50
N GLU A 351 -20.49 15.15 -12.72
CA GLU A 351 -21.30 14.09 -13.34
C GLU A 351 -22.50 13.63 -12.50
N MET A 352 -22.45 13.76 -11.17
CA MET A 352 -23.58 13.38 -10.30
C MET A 352 -24.59 14.51 -10.14
N SER A 353 -24.14 15.77 -10.08
CA SER A 353 -25.07 16.91 -10.01
C SER A 353 -25.92 16.99 -11.27
N ASP A 354 -25.33 16.75 -12.45
CA ASP A 354 -26.05 16.80 -13.72
C ASP A 354 -27.09 15.66 -13.87
N GLY A 355 -26.91 14.57 -13.11
CA GLY A 355 -27.83 13.43 -13.10
C GLY A 355 -29.04 13.65 -12.20
N ASP A 356 -28.88 14.37 -11.09
CA ASP A 356 -29.94 14.66 -10.12
C ASP A 356 -30.95 15.68 -10.69
N ASP A 357 -30.49 16.63 -11.51
CA ASP A 357 -31.34 17.63 -12.18
C ASP A 357 -32.28 17.02 -13.26
N ARG A 358 -32.10 15.75 -13.62
CA ARG A 358 -32.86 15.06 -14.68
C ARG A 358 -33.92 14.10 -14.17
N THR A 359 -33.97 13.86 -12.86
CA THR A 359 -34.96 13.00 -12.17
C THR A 359 -35.92 13.85 -11.36
#